data_AF-A0A3C0ZJA6-F1
#
_entry.id   AF-A0A3C0ZJA6-F1
#
_cell.length_a   1.000
_cell.length_b   1.000
_cell.length_c   1.000
_cell.angle_alpha   90.00
_cell.angle_beta   90.00
_cell.angle_gamma   90.00
#
_symmetry.space_group_name_H-M   'P 1'
#
loop_
_entity.id
_entity.type
_entity.pdbx_description
1 polymer ?
#
loop_
_entity_poly.entity_id
_entity_poly.type
_entity_poly.pdbx_seq_one_letter_code
_entity_poly.pdbx_strand_id
1 'polypeptide(L)'
;MISRFARERAIDPSALLNRIFVSRGFTCYQMEQAVADRLPSFLKTIGSQTAMIFGLLDTFYDEQAPLREVRQILKRMLIVLQAMKAEGTSVLVACLDRTIWPEERNQLFTTLKAGMDRVYRLEVDQEQRPHVLLERAGSPLAHQAGEIGVRSRLHGGKGEPSHGAHSTDVYKPY
;
A
#
# COMPACT_ATOMS: atom_id res chain seq x y z
N MET A 1 7.88 -14.88 -15.93
CA MET A 1 9.10 -14.70 -15.10
C MET A 1 9.03 -15.45 -13.78
N ILE A 2 7.94 -15.36 -13.00
CA ILE A 2 7.81 -16.03 -11.70
C ILE A 2 7.91 -17.57 -11.80
N SER A 3 7.27 -18.20 -12.79
CA SER A 3 7.38 -19.66 -12.98
C SER A 3 8.80 -20.11 -13.37
N ARG A 4 9.57 -19.24 -14.04
CA ARG A 4 10.98 -19.52 -14.36
C ARG A 4 11.83 -19.47 -13.09
N PHE A 5 11.64 -18.42 -12.28
CA PHE A 5 12.29 -18.30 -10.96
C PHE A 5 11.96 -19.50 -10.07
N ALA A 6 10.71 -19.96 -10.06
CA ALA A 6 10.30 -21.14 -9.30
C ALA A 6 11.11 -22.37 -9.72
N ARG A 7 11.22 -22.63 -11.03
CA ARG A 7 12.04 -23.74 -11.56
C ARG A 7 13.52 -23.62 -11.22
N GLU A 8 14.10 -22.42 -11.38
CA GLU A 8 15.50 -22.14 -11.02
C GLU A 8 15.78 -22.36 -9.53
N ARG A 9 14.76 -22.25 -8.68
CA ARG A 9 14.82 -22.49 -7.23
C ARG A 9 14.26 -23.85 -6.79
N ALA A 10 13.96 -24.75 -7.73
CA ALA A 10 13.32 -26.06 -7.47
C ALA A 10 12.01 -25.96 -6.65
N ILE A 11 11.26 -24.88 -6.82
CA ILE A 11 9.93 -24.67 -6.26
C ILE A 11 8.90 -25.06 -7.33
N ASP A 12 7.87 -25.82 -6.96
CA ASP A 12 6.75 -26.11 -7.87
C ASP A 12 6.08 -24.80 -8.33
N PRO A 13 6.09 -24.47 -9.64
CA PRO A 13 5.48 -23.25 -10.14
C PRO A 13 3.99 -23.15 -9.82
N SER A 14 3.26 -24.27 -9.84
CA SER A 14 1.81 -24.26 -9.62
C SER A 14 1.49 -23.92 -8.16
N ALA A 15 2.18 -24.57 -7.21
CA ALA A 15 2.07 -24.25 -5.79
C ALA A 15 2.45 -22.79 -5.49
N LEU A 16 3.44 -22.22 -6.17
CA LEU A 16 3.83 -20.81 -6.00
C LEU A 16 2.76 -19.86 -6.54
N LEU A 17 2.28 -20.08 -7.76
CA LEU A 17 1.30 -19.21 -8.41
C LEU A 17 -0.05 -19.21 -7.67
N ASN A 18 -0.46 -20.36 -7.11
CA ASN A 18 -1.68 -20.46 -6.29
C ASN A 18 -1.65 -19.63 -5.00
N ARG A 19 -0.48 -19.07 -4.62
CA ARG A 19 -0.31 -18.18 -3.48
C ARG A 19 -0.18 -16.71 -3.87
N ILE A 20 -0.26 -16.39 -5.16
CA ILE A 20 -0.16 -15.04 -5.68
C ILE A 20 -1.55 -14.57 -6.10
N PHE A 21 -2.03 -13.54 -5.42
CA PHE A 21 -3.33 -12.93 -5.68
C PHE A 21 -3.11 -11.54 -6.26
N VAL A 22 -3.77 -11.25 -7.38
CA VAL A 22 -3.59 -9.99 -8.11
C VAL A 22 -4.93 -9.27 -8.19
N SER A 23 -4.93 -8.02 -7.76
CA SER A 23 -6.01 -7.05 -8.01
C SER A 23 -5.48 -5.94 -8.91
N ARG A 24 -6.32 -5.39 -9.78
CA ARG A 24 -5.98 -4.25 -10.63
C ARG A 24 -7.00 -3.14 -10.42
N GLY A 25 -6.52 -1.93 -10.14
CA GLY A 25 -7.31 -0.72 -10.18
C GLY A 25 -6.98 0.07 -11.44
N PHE A 26 -8.00 0.55 -12.14
CA PHE A 26 -7.85 1.42 -13.31
C PHE A 26 -8.12 2.89 -12.99
N THR A 27 -8.66 3.17 -11.80
CA THR A 27 -8.92 4.53 -11.30
C THR A 27 -8.41 4.66 -9.86
N CYS A 28 -8.18 5.90 -9.40
CA CYS A 28 -7.79 6.16 -8.01
C CYS A 28 -8.83 5.64 -7.01
N TYR A 29 -10.12 5.65 -7.36
CA TYR A 29 -11.20 5.10 -6.54
C TYR A 29 -11.14 3.57 -6.45
N GLN A 30 -10.87 2.88 -7.56
CA GLN A 30 -10.72 1.42 -7.54
C GLN A 30 -9.46 1.00 -6.76
N MET A 31 -8.37 1.76 -6.91
CA MET A 31 -7.15 1.56 -6.14
C MET A 31 -7.39 1.79 -4.64
N GLU A 32 -8.13 2.83 -4.27
CA GLU A 32 -8.57 3.07 -2.90
C GLU A 32 -9.35 1.88 -2.36
N GLN A 33 -10.41 1.46 -3.04
CA GLN A 33 -11.23 0.32 -2.63
C GLN A 33 -10.39 -0.97 -2.48
N ALA A 34 -9.45 -1.21 -3.38
CA ALA A 34 -8.57 -2.37 -3.33
C ALA A 34 -7.64 -2.33 -2.11
N VAL A 35 -7.01 -1.19 -1.82
CA VAL A 35 -5.98 -1.08 -0.78
C VAL A 35 -6.56 -0.76 0.59
N ALA A 36 -7.51 0.17 0.68
CA ALA A 36 -8.09 0.63 1.93
C ALA A 36 -9.12 -0.36 2.50
N ASP A 37 -9.97 -0.93 1.65
CA ASP A 37 -11.12 -1.71 2.11
C ASP A 37 -10.91 -3.22 1.99
N ARG A 38 -10.39 -3.68 0.84
CA ARG A 38 -10.31 -5.12 0.53
C ARG A 38 -9.01 -5.78 0.97
N LEU A 39 -7.86 -5.12 0.78
CA LEU A 39 -6.56 -5.72 1.08
C LEU A 39 -6.41 -6.14 2.56
N PRO A 40 -6.77 -5.33 3.57
CA PRO A 40 -6.57 -5.71 4.97
C PRO A 40 -7.41 -6.94 5.36
N SER A 41 -8.67 -6.98 4.93
CA SER A 41 -9.56 -8.11 5.19
C SER A 41 -9.09 -9.37 4.45
N PHE A 42 -8.68 -9.23 3.19
CA PHE A 42 -8.16 -10.32 2.39
C PHE A 42 -6.92 -10.98 3.01
N LEU A 43 -5.94 -10.18 3.45
CA LEU A 43 -4.74 -10.68 4.11
C LEU A 43 -5.06 -11.49 5.37
N LYS A 44 -6.04 -11.02 6.16
CA LYS A 44 -6.55 -11.74 7.34
C LYS A 44 -7.18 -13.08 6.93
N THR A 45 -8.00 -13.11 5.87
CA THR A 45 -8.64 -14.34 5.38
C THR A 45 -7.63 -15.40 4.93
N ILE A 46 -6.56 -15.00 4.26
CA ILE A 46 -5.55 -15.94 3.76
C ILE A 46 -4.39 -16.20 4.75
N GLY A 47 -4.41 -15.55 5.93
CA GLY A 47 -3.36 -15.67 6.93
C GLY A 47 -1.99 -15.13 6.46
N SER A 48 -1.98 -14.13 5.57
CA SER A 48 -0.75 -13.52 5.04
C SER A 48 -0.44 -12.21 5.77
N GLN A 49 0.86 -11.92 5.93
CA GLN A 49 1.37 -10.67 6.50
C GLN A 49 2.20 -9.87 5.48
N THR A 50 2.02 -10.12 4.19
CA THR A 50 2.80 -9.44 3.14
C THR A 50 1.89 -8.96 2.02
N ALA A 51 2.08 -7.70 1.63
CA ALA A 51 1.44 -7.11 0.47
C ALA A 51 2.46 -6.34 -0.39
N MET A 52 2.26 -6.38 -1.70
CA MET A 52 3.01 -5.59 -2.66
C MET A 52 2.02 -4.77 -3.50
N ILE A 53 2.25 -3.46 -3.60
CA ILE A 53 1.44 -2.54 -4.37
C ILE A 53 2.34 -1.90 -5.42
N PHE A 54 2.03 -2.14 -6.69
CA PHE A 54 2.76 -1.60 -7.83
C PHE A 54 1.92 -0.49 -8.47
N GLY A 55 2.57 0.65 -8.76
CA GLY A 55 1.92 1.74 -9.49
C GLY A 55 0.77 2.40 -8.71
N LEU A 56 0.89 2.49 -7.37
CA LEU A 56 -0.16 3.06 -6.51
C LEU A 56 -0.60 4.44 -7.00
N LEU A 57 0.34 5.29 -7.40
CA LEU A 57 0.07 6.66 -7.87
C LEU A 57 -0.24 6.75 -9.36
N ASP A 58 -0.07 5.69 -10.15
CA ASP A 58 -0.28 5.75 -11.60
C ASP A 58 -1.71 6.15 -11.93
N THR A 59 -2.69 5.62 -11.17
CA THR A 59 -4.11 5.99 -11.30
C THR A 59 -4.46 7.33 -10.62
N PHE A 60 -3.56 7.90 -9.84
CA PHE A 60 -3.74 9.17 -9.11
C PHE A 60 -3.30 10.36 -9.95
N TYR A 61 -2.50 10.12 -11.00
CA TYR A 61 -2.10 11.15 -11.94
C TYR A 61 -3.11 11.43 -13.04
N ASP A 62 -4.18 10.63 -13.11
CA ASP A 62 -5.28 10.88 -14.02
C ASP A 62 -5.96 12.23 -13.72
N GLU A 63 -6.06 13.08 -14.75
CA GLU A 63 -6.66 14.41 -14.70
C GLU A 63 -8.17 14.40 -14.49
N GLN A 64 -8.84 13.27 -14.74
CA GLN A 64 -10.28 13.14 -14.54
C GLN A 64 -10.71 13.31 -13.07
N ALA A 65 -9.84 12.98 -12.12
CA ALA A 65 -10.12 13.14 -10.69
C ALA A 65 -9.58 14.47 -10.15
N PRO A 66 -10.39 15.28 -9.44
CA PRO A 66 -9.95 16.52 -8.83
C PRO A 66 -8.80 16.33 -7.84
N LEU A 67 -7.77 17.16 -7.93
CA LEU A 67 -6.56 17.04 -7.09
C LEU A 67 -6.84 17.01 -5.59
N ARG A 68 -7.83 17.79 -5.12
CA ARG A 68 -8.25 17.81 -3.71
C ARG A 68 -8.71 16.43 -3.25
N GLU A 69 -9.49 15.75 -4.08
CA GLU A 69 -10.05 14.43 -3.77
C GLU A 69 -8.96 13.37 -3.79
N VAL A 70 -8.11 13.37 -4.81
CA VAL A 70 -6.96 12.46 -4.92
C VAL A 70 -6.03 12.58 -3.70
N ARG A 71 -5.78 13.81 -3.21
CA ARG A 71 -5.01 14.02 -1.97
C ARG A 71 -5.70 13.44 -0.74
N GLN A 72 -7.03 13.53 -0.64
CA GLN A 72 -7.78 12.94 0.48
C GLN A 72 -7.73 11.41 0.44
N ILE A 73 -7.90 10.82 -0.75
CA ILE A 73 -7.76 9.38 -0.97
C ILE A 73 -6.36 8.91 -0.52
N LEU A 74 -5.29 9.58 -0.99
CA LEU A 74 -3.92 9.20 -0.64
C LEU A 74 -3.69 9.24 0.87
N LYS A 75 -4.21 10.27 1.56
CA LYS A 75 -4.12 10.36 3.03
C LYS A 75 -4.81 9.19 3.73
N ARG A 76 -6.03 8.82 3.29
CA ARG A 76 -6.75 7.66 3.85
C ARG A 76 -5.99 6.37 3.63
N MET A 77 -5.45 6.16 2.43
CA MET A 77 -4.62 4.99 2.13
C MET A 77 -3.38 4.93 3.01
N LEU A 78 -2.68 6.05 3.22
CA LEU A 78 -1.52 6.10 4.12
C LEU A 78 -1.88 5.70 5.56
N ILE A 79 -3.04 6.12 6.07
CA ILE A 79 -3.53 5.72 7.39
C ILE A 79 -3.73 4.19 7.44
N VAL A 80 -4.35 3.62 6.40
CA VAL A 80 -4.55 2.16 6.33
C VAL A 80 -3.22 1.42 6.27
N LEU A 81 -2.27 1.87 5.45
CA LEU A 81 -0.94 1.26 5.35
C LEU A 81 -0.18 1.29 6.69
N GLN A 82 -0.31 2.39 7.44
CA GLN A 82 0.26 2.51 8.79
C GLN A 82 -0.42 1.57 9.78
N ALA A 83 -1.75 1.44 9.72
CA ALA A 83 -2.49 0.48 10.56
C ALA A 83 -2.09 -0.97 10.24
N MET A 84 -1.98 -1.33 8.97
CA MET A 84 -1.51 -2.64 8.53
C MET A 84 -0.11 -2.95 9.07
N LYS A 85 0.80 -1.97 9.00
CA LYS A 85 2.12 -2.09 9.61
C LYS A 85 2.04 -2.33 11.12
N ALA A 86 1.21 -1.57 11.83
CA ALA A 86 1.04 -1.72 13.28
C ALA A 86 0.49 -3.12 13.65
N GLU A 87 -0.30 -3.74 12.77
CA GLU A 87 -0.78 -5.11 12.88
C GLU A 87 0.28 -6.17 12.45
N GLY A 88 1.50 -5.76 12.11
CA GLY A 88 2.60 -6.66 11.72
C GLY A 88 2.66 -6.99 10.23
N THR A 89 1.83 -6.37 9.39
CA THR A 89 1.88 -6.57 7.93
C THR A 89 3.05 -5.80 7.32
N SER A 90 3.88 -6.49 6.55
CA SER A 90 4.90 -5.87 5.70
C SER A 90 4.30 -5.46 4.36
N VAL A 91 4.31 -4.15 4.08
CA VAL A 91 3.83 -3.60 2.81
C VAL A 91 4.99 -3.03 2.00
N LEU A 92 5.13 -3.49 0.77
CA LEU A 92 6.03 -2.90 -0.22
C LEU A 92 5.20 -2.08 -1.21
N VAL A 93 5.54 -0.81 -1.38
CA VAL A 93 4.98 0.04 -2.43
C VAL A 93 6.08 0.37 -3.44
N ALA A 94 5.87 -0.01 -4.70
CA ALA A 94 6.76 0.29 -5.80
C ALA A 94 6.11 1.32 -6.72
N CYS A 95 6.74 2.49 -6.81
CA CYS A 95 6.30 3.61 -7.66
C CYS A 95 7.46 4.07 -8.54
N LEU A 96 7.12 4.65 -9.69
CA LEU A 96 8.09 5.30 -10.55
C LEU A 96 8.24 6.76 -10.12
N ASP A 97 9.48 7.23 -10.05
CA ASP A 97 9.77 8.65 -9.88
C ASP A 97 9.54 9.34 -11.24
N ARG A 98 8.45 10.10 -11.34
CA ARG A 98 8.02 10.77 -12.58
C ARG A 98 7.72 12.22 -12.28
N THR A 99 8.17 13.12 -13.15
CA THR A 99 7.68 14.49 -13.20
C THR A 99 6.34 14.51 -13.93
N ILE A 100 5.28 14.84 -13.20
CA ILE A 100 3.90 14.87 -13.70
C ILE A 100 3.44 16.30 -13.88
N TRP A 101 2.74 16.56 -14.98
CA TRP A 101 1.95 17.77 -15.20
C TRP A 101 0.48 17.49 -14.92
N PRO A 102 -0.27 18.43 -14.32
CA PRO A 102 0.21 19.70 -13.78
C PRO A 102 1.06 19.52 -12.49
N GLU A 103 2.00 20.44 -12.23
CA GLU A 103 3.06 20.27 -11.22
C GLU A 103 2.54 20.02 -9.79
N GLU A 104 1.33 20.49 -9.47
CA GLU A 104 0.75 20.32 -8.13
C GLU A 104 0.46 18.84 -7.80
N ARG A 105 0.43 17.96 -8.80
CA ARG A 105 0.32 16.50 -8.64
C ARG A 105 1.62 15.85 -8.17
N ASN A 106 2.78 16.47 -8.39
CA ASN A 106 4.06 15.95 -7.89
C ASN A 106 4.07 15.85 -6.35
N GLN A 107 3.26 16.67 -5.66
CA GLN A 107 3.07 16.60 -4.21
C GLN A 107 2.53 15.25 -3.73
N LEU A 108 1.85 14.48 -4.58
CA LEU A 108 1.36 13.14 -4.24
C LEU A 108 2.52 12.18 -4.01
N PHE A 109 3.55 12.21 -4.86
CA PHE A 109 4.74 11.38 -4.68
C PHE A 109 5.49 11.76 -3.41
N THR A 110 5.68 13.06 -3.17
CA THR A 110 6.30 13.57 -1.93
C THR A 110 5.52 13.13 -0.69
N THR A 111 4.19 13.19 -0.73
CA THR A 111 3.32 12.78 0.38
C THR A 111 3.41 11.29 0.65
N LEU A 112 3.35 10.45 -0.40
CA LEU A 112 3.53 9.00 -0.28
C LEU A 112 4.91 8.69 0.32
N LYS A 113 5.97 9.26 -0.25
CA LYS A 113 7.36 9.07 0.17
C LYS A 113 7.57 9.47 1.62
N ALA A 114 6.96 10.57 2.08
CA ALA A 114 7.00 10.99 3.48
C ALA A 114 6.23 10.06 4.42
N GLY A 115 5.13 9.46 3.94
CA GLY A 115 4.30 8.54 4.73
C GLY A 115 4.88 7.14 4.96
N MET A 116 5.91 6.74 4.20
CA MET A 116 6.57 5.44 4.36
C MET A 116 7.56 5.46 5.55
N ASP A 117 8.02 4.31 5.99
CA ASP A 117 9.05 4.16 7.04
C ASP A 117 10.44 3.87 6.48
N ARG A 118 10.51 3.25 5.30
CA ARG A 118 11.74 3.05 4.54
C ARG A 118 11.50 3.45 3.10
N VAL A 119 12.45 4.16 2.52
CA VAL A 119 12.42 4.54 1.11
C VAL A 119 13.71 4.10 0.47
N TYR A 120 13.56 3.35 -0.61
CA TYR A 120 14.64 2.89 -1.45
C TYR A 120 14.49 3.47 -2.84
N ARG A 121 15.62 3.85 -3.43
CA ARG A 121 15.71 4.15 -4.85
C ARG A 121 16.27 2.94 -5.56
N LEU A 122 15.61 2.54 -6.64
CA LEU A 122 16.11 1.53 -7.55
C LEU A 122 16.76 2.27 -8.73
N GLU A 123 18.06 2.09 -8.90
CA GLU A 123 18.82 2.59 -10.03
C GLU A 123 19.31 1.40 -10.87
N VAL A 124 19.62 1.64 -12.14
CA VAL A 124 20.17 0.63 -13.05
C VAL A 124 21.47 1.19 -13.60
N ASP A 125 22.57 0.45 -13.44
CA ASP A 125 23.87 0.89 -13.96
C ASP A 125 23.99 0.73 -15.48
N GLN A 126 25.14 1.12 -16.03
CA GLN A 126 25.44 1.02 -17.46
C GLN A 126 25.43 -0.43 -17.97
N GLU A 127 25.64 -1.41 -17.08
CA GLU A 127 25.60 -2.85 -17.38
C GLU A 127 24.21 -3.49 -17.11
N GLN A 128 23.17 -2.68 -16.94
CA GLN A 128 21.81 -3.11 -16.61
C GLN A 128 21.65 -3.87 -15.28
N ARG A 129 22.56 -3.68 -14.33
CA ARG A 129 22.45 -4.28 -13.01
C ARG A 129 21.64 -3.36 -12.08
N PRO A 130 20.63 -3.90 -11.38
CA PRO A 130 19.84 -3.11 -10.45
C PRO A 130 20.62 -2.84 -9.16
N HIS A 131 20.64 -1.58 -8.75
CA HIS A 131 21.19 -1.10 -7.48
C HIS A 131 20.07 -0.56 -6.60
N VAL A 132 19.98 -1.04 -5.37
CA VAL A 132 18.96 -0.59 -4.41
C VAL A 132 19.65 0.28 -3.35
N LEU A 133 19.40 1.59 -3.43
CA LEU A 133 19.97 2.58 -2.53
C LEU A 133 18.97 2.95 -1.45
N LEU A 134 19.36 2.86 -0.18
CA LEU A 134 18.53 3.34 0.92
C LEU A 134 18.59 4.87 0.96
N GLU A 135 17.48 5.53 0.66
CA GLU A 135 17.38 7.00 0.76
C GLU A 135 16.99 7.44 2.18
N ARG A 136 16.13 6.67 2.84
CA ARG A 136 15.65 6.98 4.18
C ARG A 136 15.30 5.72 4.96
N ALA A 137 15.71 5.68 6.22
CA ALA A 137 15.22 4.74 7.22
C ALA A 137 14.73 5.51 8.45
N GLY A 138 13.50 5.25 8.89
CA GLY A 138 12.95 5.81 10.11
C GLY A 138 11.42 5.96 10.06
N SER A 139 10.76 5.70 11.19
CA SER A 139 9.32 5.92 11.31
C SER A 139 9.01 7.42 11.16
N PRO A 140 8.06 7.83 10.29
CA PRO A 140 7.71 9.24 10.13
C PRO A 140 7.12 9.89 11.40
N LEU A 141 6.81 9.07 12.43
CA LEU A 141 6.19 9.51 13.68
C LEU A 141 7.17 9.92 14.80
N ALA A 142 8.48 9.98 14.58
CA ALA A 142 9.42 10.38 15.64
C ALA A 142 9.47 11.89 15.95
N HIS A 143 8.84 12.75 15.12
CA HIS A 143 8.96 14.22 15.24
C HIS A 143 7.74 14.95 15.84
N GLN A 144 6.70 14.27 16.33
CA GLN A 144 5.52 14.94 16.92
C GLN A 144 5.12 14.45 18.32
N ALA A 145 6.00 13.73 19.03
CA ALA A 145 5.72 13.22 20.38
C ALA A 145 6.47 13.98 21.50
N GLY A 146 6.78 15.25 21.29
CA GLY A 146 7.18 16.18 22.35
C GLY A 146 6.08 17.21 22.51
N GLU A 147 5.52 17.30 23.72
CA GLU A 147 4.43 18.23 24.11
C GLU A 147 3.02 17.81 23.68
N ILE A 148 2.37 16.96 24.47
CA ILE A 148 1.04 17.24 25.05
C ILE A 148 0.91 16.37 26.30
N GLY A 149 0.72 17.06 27.42
CA GLY A 149 0.70 16.51 28.77
C GLY A 149 -0.44 15.52 29.02
N VAL A 150 -0.08 14.48 29.77
CA VAL A 150 -0.97 13.51 30.39
C VAL A 150 -1.89 14.22 31.40
N ARG A 151 -3.19 14.24 31.13
CA ARG A 151 -4.22 14.30 32.18
C ARG A 151 -5.38 13.34 31.86
N SER A 152 -5.40 12.29 32.67
CA SER A 152 -6.46 11.30 32.88
C SER A 152 -7.88 11.87 32.93
N ARG A 153 -8.84 11.14 32.34
CA ARG A 153 -10.02 10.64 33.08
C ARG A 153 -10.80 9.52 32.36
N LEU A 154 -11.31 8.62 33.19
CA LEU A 154 -12.02 7.37 32.95
C LEU A 154 -13.52 7.55 32.68
N HIS A 155 -14.13 6.47 32.13
CA HIS A 155 -15.57 6.11 31.93
C HIS A 155 -15.91 6.01 30.44
N GLY A 156 -16.52 4.97 29.87
CA GLY A 156 -17.20 3.77 30.40
C GLY A 156 -18.41 3.49 29.47
N GLY A 157 -18.66 2.22 29.08
CA GLY A 157 -20.00 1.77 28.63
C GLY A 157 -20.15 1.21 27.20
N LYS A 158 -20.27 -0.12 27.14
CA LYS A 158 -21.16 -1.02 26.35
C LYS A 158 -21.88 -0.51 25.08
N GLY A 159 -21.88 -1.36 24.04
CA GLY A 159 -22.99 -1.47 23.07
C GLY A 159 -22.65 -2.09 21.71
N GLU A 160 -22.75 -3.41 21.59
CA GLU A 160 -23.13 -4.13 20.34
C GLU A 160 -24.65 -3.91 20.07
N PRO A 161 -25.23 -4.08 18.85
CA PRO A 161 -25.00 -5.25 17.98
C PRO A 161 -25.15 -5.11 16.43
N SER A 162 -24.62 -6.13 15.74
CA SER A 162 -25.11 -6.93 14.60
C SER A 162 -25.71 -6.36 13.28
N HIS A 163 -25.31 -7.05 12.20
CA HIS A 163 -25.99 -7.42 10.92
C HIS A 163 -25.62 -6.71 9.60
N GLY A 164 -25.35 -7.55 8.57
CA GLY A 164 -25.28 -7.14 7.16
C GLY A 164 -24.33 -7.99 6.32
N ALA A 165 -24.67 -9.26 6.07
CA ALA A 165 -23.96 -10.10 5.11
C ALA A 165 -24.33 -9.66 3.67
N HIS A 166 -23.33 -9.29 2.86
CA HIS A 166 -23.49 -9.21 1.41
C HIS A 166 -22.29 -9.87 0.72
N SER A 167 -22.59 -10.96 0.03
CA SER A 167 -21.71 -11.74 -0.84
C SER A 167 -21.51 -11.00 -2.17
N THR A 168 -20.27 -10.87 -2.63
CA THR A 168 -19.97 -10.71 -4.08
C THR A 168 -18.61 -11.28 -4.43
N ASP A 169 -18.56 -11.90 -5.60
CA ASP A 169 -17.58 -12.86 -6.12
C ASP A 169 -16.13 -12.37 -6.26
N VAL A 170 -15.20 -13.26 -5.89
CA VAL A 170 -13.78 -13.20 -6.23
C VAL A 170 -13.55 -14.08 -7.47
N TYR A 171 -13.18 -13.47 -8.59
CA TYR A 171 -12.81 -14.21 -9.81
C TYR A 171 -11.39 -14.77 -9.70
N LYS A 172 -11.24 -16.09 -9.92
CA LYS A 172 -9.94 -16.73 -10.15
C LYS A 172 -9.50 -16.50 -11.61
N PRO A 173 -8.26 -16.11 -11.88
CA PRO A 173 -7.73 -16.18 -13.24
C PRO A 173 -7.30 -17.63 -13.57
N TYR A 174 -7.58 -18.01 -14.81
CA TYR A 174 -7.08 -19.21 -15.50
C TYR A 174 -5.55 -19.18 -15.66
#